data_AF-A0A515EKX1-F1
#
_entry.id   AF-A0A515EKX1-F1
#
_cell.length_a   1.000
_cell.length_b   1.000
_cell.length_c   1.000
_cell.angle_alpha   90.00
_cell.angle_beta   90.00
_cell.angle_gamma   90.00
#
_symmetry.space_group_name_H-M   'P 1'
#
loop_
_entity.id
_entity.type
_entity.pdbx_description
1 polymer ?
#
loop_
_entity_poly.entity_id
_entity_poly.type
_entity_poly.pdbx_seq_one_letter_code
_entity_poly.pdbx_strand_id
1 'polypeptide(L)'
;MDTVKVTVSDQGVNLLNVRAPIASNGAGDSNSVTVKGLGGAAPAALPTPTIPLSDLVSLDAWRNQVNNCLALPPAQRASYSGGAYTFLGACASVTGFSNAYKHNGYTLSQTWGARLLDGIPAGAVMAYPEILTFLKNLATDDIALVRLSYASPVGGGSYIETARKISGQWAIDGNQRNYDASVSVALQRQEDVSTNPWKTGGVSVGKSSAYSSRMYFRFNQSGPNGSDVYAVRVKGPGLPSAGLVFARSSACGTGDYLAFYSNDGGLPAATLATQPTSSTGNGWNVDVAPLGSVYTGSSFYNDWRGTYDRFNSTAQTAVDLSTIPEFASYAWEVFTVTGGSTPFASFNSRITTRPVAAAEGSKMQWANFSSASREYANPSVSVKAGELTSVNLAWTLPAGAPMVRSAYIVGYDGTNRMTMDANVAKLGDTSVTPLAIQERDANNSVCSYNKLPAFTTTTGSRAIATRQSTDRGLQLQQSLWHAGRS
;
A
#
# COMPACT_ATOMS: atom_id res chain seq x y z
N MET A 1 -15.40 29.28 10.65
CA MET A 1 -15.65 28.46 9.44
C MET A 1 -15.13 27.06 9.68
N ASP A 2 -15.97 26.07 9.46
CA ASP A 2 -15.60 24.66 9.59
C ASP A 2 -14.88 24.22 8.32
N THR A 3 -13.71 23.59 8.47
CA THR A 3 -13.02 23.00 7.32
C THR A 3 -13.60 21.60 7.12
N VAL A 4 -14.67 21.52 6.32
CA VAL A 4 -15.31 20.25 5.96
C VAL A 4 -14.68 19.74 4.67
N LYS A 5 -14.13 18.52 4.73
CA LYS A 5 -13.66 17.80 3.55
C LYS A 5 -14.78 16.93 3.01
N VAL A 6 -15.06 17.08 1.72
CA VAL A 6 -16.14 16.36 1.05
C VAL A 6 -15.57 15.24 0.19
N THR A 7 -16.14 14.05 0.36
CA THR A 7 -15.79 12.85 -0.39
C THR A 7 -17.05 12.22 -0.95
N VAL A 8 -17.11 12.05 -2.27
CA VAL A 8 -18.22 11.32 -2.91
C VAL A 8 -17.78 9.88 -3.13
N SER A 9 -18.65 8.93 -2.80
CA SER A 9 -18.46 7.50 -2.97
C SER A 9 -19.77 6.80 -3.32
N ASP A 10 -19.69 5.51 -3.61
CA ASP A 10 -20.83 4.60 -3.74
C ASP A 10 -21.70 4.53 -2.47
N GLN A 11 -21.10 4.82 -1.32
CA GLN A 11 -21.78 4.90 -0.03
C GLN A 11 -22.47 6.25 0.21
N GLY A 12 -22.40 7.19 -0.74
CA GLY A 12 -22.93 8.55 -0.63
C GLY A 12 -21.85 9.61 -0.47
N VAL A 13 -22.23 10.77 0.05
CA VAL A 13 -21.33 11.91 0.30
C VAL A 13 -20.84 11.85 1.74
N ASN A 14 -19.57 11.51 1.94
CA ASN A 14 -18.90 11.59 3.23
C ASN A 14 -18.38 13.01 3.48
N LEU A 15 -18.83 13.60 4.57
CA LEU A 15 -18.39 14.89 5.08
C LEU A 15 -17.48 14.64 6.27
N LEU A 16 -16.27 15.17 6.25
CA LEU A 16 -15.27 15.01 7.30
C LEU A 16 -14.99 16.38 7.93
N ASN A 17 -15.21 16.53 9.24
CA ASN A 17 -14.71 17.70 9.96
C ASN A 17 -13.24 17.48 10.34
N VAL A 18 -12.34 18.09 9.56
CA VAL A 18 -10.89 17.95 9.75
C VAL A 18 -10.44 18.49 11.11
N ARG A 19 -11.19 19.44 11.69
CA ARG A 19 -10.89 20.13 12.96
C ARG A 19 -11.49 19.45 14.20
N ALA A 20 -12.18 18.32 14.02
CA ALA A 20 -12.57 17.43 15.10
C ALA A 20 -11.54 16.29 15.18
N PRO A 21 -10.74 16.19 16.26
CA PRO A 21 -9.68 15.21 16.36
C PRO A 21 -10.25 13.81 16.60
N ILE A 22 -9.61 12.81 16.01
CA ILE A 22 -9.94 11.40 16.26
C ILE A 22 -8.99 10.81 17.30
N ALA A 23 -9.48 9.85 18.08
CA ALA A 23 -8.66 9.20 19.09
C ALA A 23 -7.52 8.40 18.44
N SER A 24 -6.28 8.63 18.88
CA SER A 24 -5.06 8.01 18.33
C SER A 24 -5.02 6.48 18.41
N ASN A 25 -5.75 5.87 19.35
CA ASN A 25 -5.89 4.42 19.53
C ASN A 25 -7.09 3.80 18.80
N GLY A 26 -7.93 4.61 18.13
CA GLY A 26 -9.12 4.13 17.41
C GLY A 26 -10.35 3.88 18.29
N ALA A 27 -10.32 4.24 19.58
CA ALA A 27 -11.49 4.20 20.46
C ALA A 27 -12.27 5.52 20.39
N GLY A 28 -13.50 5.50 19.86
CA GLY A 28 -14.42 6.63 19.93
C GLY A 28 -14.37 7.63 18.76
N ASP A 29 -15.58 8.04 18.36
CA ASP A 29 -16.06 9.02 17.39
C ASP A 29 -15.38 9.14 16.01
N SER A 30 -16.17 8.83 14.98
CA SER A 30 -15.94 9.27 13.62
C SER A 30 -16.06 10.79 13.56
N ASN A 31 -15.03 11.48 13.04
CA ASN A 31 -15.14 12.88 12.66
C ASN A 31 -15.82 13.08 11.30
N SER A 32 -16.47 12.03 10.79
CA SER A 32 -17.15 12.02 9.51
C SER A 32 -18.61 11.56 9.61
N VAL A 33 -19.42 12.11 8.71
CA VAL A 33 -20.83 11.77 8.52
C VAL A 33 -21.04 11.44 7.05
N THR A 34 -21.68 10.30 6.77
CA THR A 34 -22.06 9.92 5.40
C THR A 34 -23.52 10.27 5.13
N VAL A 35 -23.75 11.07 4.10
CA VAL A 35 -25.07 11.49 3.61
C VAL A 35 -25.49 10.58 2.45
N LYS A 36 -26.63 9.90 2.58
CA LYS A 36 -27.20 9.00 1.56
C LYS A 36 -28.52 9.55 1.01
N GLY A 37 -28.50 10.06 -0.22
CA GLY A 37 -29.70 10.45 -0.98
C GLY A 37 -30.53 11.59 -0.35
N LEU A 38 -31.66 11.93 -0.99
CA LEU A 38 -32.59 12.98 -0.54
C LEU A 38 -33.78 12.45 0.28
N GLY A 39 -33.90 11.13 0.46
CA GLY A 39 -35.09 10.47 1.01
C GLY A 39 -34.92 9.84 2.41
N GLY A 40 -33.85 10.17 3.14
CA GLY A 40 -33.54 9.58 4.44
C GLY A 40 -33.76 10.53 5.62
N ALA A 41 -33.60 10.00 6.84
CA ALA A 41 -33.48 10.82 8.05
C ALA A 41 -32.33 11.83 7.88
N ALA A 42 -32.46 12.99 8.52
CA ALA A 42 -31.41 14.01 8.50
C ALA A 42 -30.06 13.38 8.90
N PRO A 43 -28.96 13.67 8.18
CA PRO A 43 -27.64 13.16 8.55
C PRO A 43 -27.31 13.56 9.99
N ALA A 44 -26.57 12.69 10.69
CA ALA A 44 -26.00 13.05 11.99
C ALA A 44 -25.22 14.37 11.90
N ALA A 45 -25.26 15.17 12.96
CA ALA A 45 -24.46 16.39 13.02
C ALA A 45 -22.96 16.03 12.97
N LEU A 46 -22.18 16.83 12.25
CA LEU A 46 -20.72 16.73 12.32
C LEU A 46 -20.26 17.10 13.74
N PRO A 47 -19.24 16.43 14.29
CA PRO A 47 -18.68 16.81 15.59
C PRO A 47 -18.19 18.26 15.58
N THR A 48 -18.34 18.94 16.71
CA THR A 48 -17.91 20.33 16.88
C THR A 48 -16.39 20.45 16.71
N PRO A 49 -15.89 21.42 15.92
CA PRO A 49 -14.44 21.63 15.78
C PRO A 49 -13.83 22.10 17.11
N THR A 50 -12.71 21.50 17.52
CA THR A 50 -12.00 21.90 18.74
C THR A 50 -10.62 22.51 18.48
N ILE A 51 -10.11 22.40 17.25
CA ILE A 51 -8.76 22.88 16.89
C ILE A 51 -8.83 24.30 16.28
N PRO A 52 -8.03 25.28 16.75
CA PRO A 52 -7.98 26.64 16.20
C PRO A 52 -7.61 26.71 14.71
N LEU A 53 -8.10 27.73 13.99
CA LEU A 53 -7.76 27.98 12.59
C LEU A 53 -6.27 28.31 12.39
N SER A 54 -5.63 28.92 13.39
CA SER A 54 -4.20 29.24 13.35
C SER A 54 -3.31 28.00 13.22
N ASP A 55 -3.78 26.83 13.69
CA ASP A 55 -3.03 25.58 13.53
C ASP A 55 -3.00 25.10 12.07
N LEU A 56 -3.92 25.58 11.21
CA LEU A 56 -3.98 25.20 9.80
C LEU A 56 -2.91 25.85 8.91
N VAL A 57 -2.31 26.96 9.34
CA VAL A 57 -1.30 27.74 8.59
C VAL A 57 0.12 27.60 9.16
N SER A 58 0.27 26.78 10.20
CA SER A 58 1.47 26.71 11.04
C SER A 58 2.72 26.15 10.34
N LEU A 59 2.56 25.42 9.23
CA LEU A 59 3.67 24.79 8.49
C LEU A 59 4.18 25.63 7.30
N ASP A 60 3.72 26.86 7.15
CA ASP A 60 4.10 27.74 6.04
C ASP A 60 5.60 28.08 6.04
N ALA A 61 6.18 28.32 7.22
CA ALA A 61 7.60 28.59 7.37
C ALA A 61 8.45 27.38 6.93
N TRP A 62 8.06 26.17 7.35
CA TRP A 62 8.70 24.92 6.92
C TRP A 62 8.64 24.77 5.40
N ARG A 63 7.47 25.01 4.78
CA ARG A 63 7.30 24.91 3.33
C ARG A 63 8.27 25.84 2.59
N ASN A 64 8.40 27.09 3.04
CA ASN A 64 9.31 28.06 2.42
C ASN A 64 10.77 27.60 2.49
N GLN A 65 11.20 27.09 3.65
CA GLN A 65 12.55 26.54 3.82
C GLN A 65 12.79 25.31 2.93
N VAL A 66 11.81 24.41 2.85
CA VAL A 66 11.90 23.24 1.96
C VAL A 66 11.93 23.66 0.49
N ASN A 67 11.18 24.68 0.07
CA ASN A 67 11.26 25.17 -1.31
C ASN A 67 12.63 25.79 -1.64
N ASN A 68 13.29 26.45 -0.69
CA ASN A 68 14.69 26.89 -0.87
C ASN A 68 15.64 25.70 -1.02
N CYS A 69 15.42 24.63 -0.26
CA CYS A 69 16.13 23.36 -0.42
C CYS A 69 15.87 22.71 -1.79
N LEU A 70 14.61 22.63 -2.23
CA LEU A 70 14.23 21.98 -3.49
C LEU A 70 14.63 22.76 -4.74
N ALA A 71 14.91 24.06 -4.62
CA ALA A 71 15.51 24.86 -5.69
C ALA A 71 16.91 24.36 -6.09
N LEU A 72 17.60 23.64 -5.21
CA LEU A 72 18.91 23.02 -5.50
C LEU A 72 18.75 21.74 -6.35
N PRO A 73 19.74 21.36 -7.17
CA PRO A 73 19.83 20.02 -7.75
C PRO A 73 19.88 18.92 -6.68
N PRO A 74 19.33 17.71 -6.90
CA PRO A 74 19.26 16.66 -5.88
C PRO A 74 20.59 16.32 -5.18
N ALA A 75 21.70 16.23 -5.94
CA ALA A 75 23.04 15.97 -5.39
C ALA A 75 23.58 17.11 -4.49
N GLN A 76 22.99 18.30 -4.54
CA GLN A 76 23.29 19.43 -3.65
C GLN A 76 22.30 19.55 -2.48
N ARG A 77 21.26 18.71 -2.44
CA ARG A 77 20.28 18.66 -1.34
C ARG A 77 20.70 17.70 -0.25
N ALA A 78 21.21 16.54 -0.65
CA ALA A 78 21.71 15.51 0.24
C ALA A 78 22.83 14.72 -0.43
N SER A 79 23.61 14.01 0.37
CA SER A 79 24.59 13.02 -0.09
C SER A 79 24.41 11.71 0.66
N TYR A 80 24.82 10.61 0.04
CA TYR A 80 24.87 9.28 0.65
C TYR A 80 26.32 8.78 0.64
N SER A 81 26.89 8.55 1.83
CA SER A 81 28.25 8.02 1.99
C SER A 81 28.34 7.20 3.26
N GLY A 82 29.07 6.08 3.21
CA GLY A 82 29.28 5.20 4.37
C GLY A 82 27.99 4.66 4.98
N GLY A 83 26.93 4.48 4.19
CA GLY A 83 25.64 3.99 4.69
C GLY A 83 24.72 5.07 5.28
N ALA A 84 25.14 6.34 5.29
CA ALA A 84 24.40 7.43 5.92
C ALA A 84 24.07 8.55 4.94
N TYR A 85 22.91 9.17 5.14
CA TYR A 85 22.51 10.38 4.42
C TYR A 85 22.90 11.64 5.21
N THR A 86 23.37 12.66 4.50
CA THR A 86 23.69 13.98 5.08
C THR A 86 23.00 15.07 4.26
N PHE A 87 22.31 16.00 4.93
CA PHE A 87 21.71 17.17 4.26
C PHE A 87 22.77 18.20 3.89
N LEU A 88 22.61 18.83 2.74
CA LEU A 88 23.56 19.78 2.16
C LEU A 88 22.87 21.11 1.85
N GLY A 89 23.67 22.17 1.71
CA GLY A 89 23.18 23.50 1.30
C GLY A 89 22.00 23.99 2.14
N ALA A 90 21.00 24.56 1.48
CA ALA A 90 19.78 25.07 2.13
C ALA A 90 18.95 23.98 2.83
N CYS A 91 19.13 22.71 2.48
CA CYS A 91 18.42 21.59 3.12
C CYS A 91 18.90 21.32 4.55
N ALA A 92 20.17 21.63 4.84
CA ALA A 92 20.72 21.51 6.20
C ALA A 92 20.14 22.57 7.17
N SER A 93 19.52 23.63 6.65
CA SER A 93 18.98 24.75 7.42
C SER A 93 17.45 24.68 7.64
N VAL A 94 16.79 23.58 7.27
CA VAL A 94 15.35 23.43 7.45
C VAL A 94 15.04 23.13 8.94
N THR A 95 14.36 24.05 9.62
CA THR A 95 14.12 24.00 11.08
C THR A 95 12.72 23.50 11.46
N GLY A 96 11.86 23.17 10.50
CA GLY A 96 10.50 22.66 10.77
C GLY A 96 10.40 21.15 10.96
N PHE A 97 11.52 20.43 11.03
CA PHE A 97 11.55 19.04 11.47
C PHE A 97 11.84 18.96 12.97
N SER A 98 11.19 18.03 13.65
CA SER A 98 11.48 17.73 15.06
C SER A 98 12.89 17.17 15.22
N ASN A 99 13.61 17.59 16.26
CA ASN A 99 14.89 16.98 16.64
C ASN A 99 14.73 15.51 17.04
N ALA A 100 13.52 15.11 17.47
CA ALA A 100 13.16 13.74 17.81
C ALA A 100 12.47 13.02 16.64
N TYR A 101 12.60 13.52 15.40
CA TYR A 101 11.93 12.94 14.25
C TYR A 101 12.23 11.45 14.13
N LYS A 102 11.16 10.66 14.00
CA LYS A 102 11.24 9.22 13.78
C LYS A 102 10.05 8.78 12.93
N HIS A 103 10.34 8.15 11.81
CA HIS A 103 9.34 7.59 10.92
C HIS A 103 9.66 6.12 10.70
N ASN A 104 8.79 5.21 11.15
CA ASN A 104 9.00 3.76 10.97
C ASN A 104 10.35 3.26 11.53
N GLY A 105 10.81 3.85 12.63
CA GLY A 105 12.11 3.57 13.26
C GLY A 105 13.30 4.24 12.57
N TYR A 106 13.11 4.85 11.40
CA TYR A 106 14.16 5.59 10.71
C TYR A 106 14.25 7.04 11.20
N THR A 107 15.49 7.54 11.22
CA THR A 107 15.81 8.94 11.53
C THR A 107 15.39 9.89 10.40
N LEU A 108 15.47 11.19 10.67
CA LEU A 108 15.20 12.23 9.69
C LEU A 108 16.09 12.12 8.46
N SER A 109 17.40 11.95 8.66
CA SER A 109 18.35 11.87 7.55
C SER A 109 18.11 10.63 6.70
N GLN A 110 17.84 9.47 7.31
CA GLN A 110 17.52 8.25 6.57
C GLN A 110 16.26 8.39 5.73
N THR A 111 15.20 8.99 6.28
CA THR A 111 13.92 9.11 5.59
C THR A 111 13.92 10.21 4.54
N TRP A 112 14.27 11.44 4.95
CA TRP A 112 14.21 12.61 4.08
C TRP A 112 15.46 12.77 3.23
N GLY A 113 16.60 12.20 3.61
CA GLY A 113 17.82 12.23 2.79
C GLY A 113 17.66 11.45 1.50
N ALA A 114 17.14 10.21 1.60
CA ALA A 114 16.78 9.40 0.44
C ALA A 114 15.74 10.09 -0.44
N ARG A 115 14.72 10.72 0.16
CA ARG A 115 13.71 11.48 -0.60
C ARG A 115 14.31 12.69 -1.30
N LEU A 116 15.17 13.46 -0.66
CA LEU A 116 15.77 14.67 -1.23
C LEU A 116 16.79 14.35 -2.33
N LEU A 117 17.53 13.23 -2.19
CA LEU A 117 18.52 12.78 -3.15
C LEU A 117 17.89 12.06 -4.35
N ASP A 118 17.01 11.09 -4.11
CA ASP A 118 16.55 10.16 -5.14
C ASP A 118 15.04 10.25 -5.42
N GLY A 119 14.23 10.62 -4.42
CA GLY A 119 12.77 10.53 -4.49
C GLY A 119 12.05 11.76 -5.03
N ILE A 120 12.59 12.96 -4.81
CA ILE A 120 12.00 14.24 -5.19
C ILE A 120 12.83 14.81 -6.35
N PRO A 121 12.24 14.99 -7.54
CA PRO A 121 12.99 15.42 -8.72
C PRO A 121 13.52 16.86 -8.63
N ALA A 122 14.44 17.20 -9.53
CA ALA A 122 14.90 18.57 -9.74
C ALA A 122 13.73 19.50 -10.14
N GLY A 123 13.76 20.75 -9.69
CA GLY A 123 12.71 21.73 -9.98
C GLY A 123 11.36 21.45 -9.31
N ALA A 124 11.33 20.56 -8.32
CA ALA A 124 10.13 20.33 -7.52
C ALA A 124 9.80 21.52 -6.62
N VAL A 125 8.51 21.80 -6.44
CA VAL A 125 7.98 22.83 -5.54
C VAL A 125 6.95 22.17 -4.63
N MET A 126 7.13 22.32 -3.31
CA MET A 126 6.14 21.92 -2.33
C MET A 126 4.93 22.86 -2.36
N ALA A 127 3.76 22.23 -2.46
CA ALA A 127 2.49 22.86 -2.18
C ALA A 127 2.37 23.19 -0.68
N TYR A 128 1.32 23.92 -0.32
CA TYR A 128 0.95 24.07 1.07
C TYR A 128 0.62 22.70 1.68
N PRO A 129 1.17 22.38 2.87
CA PRO A 129 0.80 21.16 3.58
C PRO A 129 -0.72 21.08 3.80
N GLU A 130 -1.33 19.97 3.39
CA GLU A 130 -2.75 19.70 3.64
C GLU A 130 -2.86 18.93 4.95
N ILE A 131 -3.55 19.49 5.95
CA ILE A 131 -3.91 18.73 7.15
C ILE A 131 -5.06 17.79 6.81
N LEU A 132 -4.80 16.49 6.98
CA LEU A 132 -5.76 15.44 6.67
C LEU A 132 -6.73 15.20 7.84
N THR A 133 -6.19 15.16 9.06
CA THR A 133 -6.94 15.05 10.31
C THR A 133 -6.06 15.41 11.49
N PHE A 134 -6.66 15.91 12.57
CA PHE A 134 -6.00 15.95 13.87
C PHE A 134 -6.20 14.64 14.63
N LEU A 135 -5.22 14.27 15.45
CA LEU A 135 -5.22 13.11 16.31
C LEU A 135 -5.10 13.57 17.75
N LYS A 136 -5.88 12.98 18.66
CA LYS A 136 -5.73 13.19 20.10
C LYS A 136 -5.00 12.00 20.72
N ASN A 137 -3.82 12.23 21.30
CA ASN A 137 -3.19 11.23 22.15
C ASN A 137 -3.74 11.34 23.58
N LEU A 138 -3.58 10.26 24.37
CA LEU A 138 -3.95 10.26 25.80
C LEU A 138 -3.11 11.25 26.62
N ALA A 139 -2.02 11.78 26.05
CA ALA A 139 -1.04 12.66 26.69
C ALA A 139 -1.22 14.16 26.35
N THR A 140 -2.38 14.57 25.82
CA THR A 140 -2.75 15.96 25.47
C THR A 140 -1.97 16.63 24.34
N ASP A 141 -1.09 15.94 23.62
CA ASP A 141 -0.38 16.54 22.48
C ASP A 141 -1.32 16.78 21.30
N ASP A 142 -1.21 17.97 20.69
CA ASP A 142 -1.81 18.26 19.39
C ASP A 142 -0.97 17.58 18.30
N ILE A 143 -1.57 16.58 17.64
CA ILE A 143 -0.95 15.82 16.57
C ILE A 143 -1.81 15.97 15.31
N ALA A 144 -1.18 16.05 14.14
CA ALA A 144 -1.85 16.09 12.85
C ALA A 144 -1.24 15.07 11.88
N LEU A 145 -2.09 14.43 11.08
CA LEU A 145 -1.65 13.79 9.85
C LEU A 145 -1.65 14.84 8.75
N VAL A 146 -0.51 15.00 8.07
CA VAL A 146 -0.31 16.01 7.04
C VAL A 146 0.12 15.35 5.74
N ARG A 147 -0.42 15.85 4.63
CA ARG A 147 0.03 15.51 3.28
C ARG A 147 0.93 16.62 2.76
N LEU A 148 2.13 16.22 2.37
CA LEU A 148 3.19 17.05 1.83
C LEU A 148 3.30 16.77 0.34
N SER A 149 2.57 17.54 -0.47
CA SER A 149 2.51 17.37 -1.92
C SER A 149 3.53 18.26 -2.63
N TYR A 150 4.09 17.78 -3.73
CA TYR A 150 4.94 18.55 -4.63
C TYR A 150 4.54 18.39 -6.08
N ALA A 151 4.84 19.42 -6.86
CA ALA A 151 4.78 19.39 -8.32
C ALA A 151 6.18 19.63 -8.88
N SER A 152 6.50 19.05 -10.03
CA SER A 152 7.71 19.35 -10.79
C SER A 152 7.43 19.27 -12.29
N PRO A 153 8.32 19.78 -13.16
CA PRO A 153 8.23 19.62 -14.61
C PRO A 153 8.22 18.16 -15.07
N VAL A 154 8.64 17.24 -14.20
CA VAL A 154 8.71 15.82 -14.48
C VAL A 154 7.66 15.00 -13.70
N GLY A 155 6.63 15.67 -13.17
CA GLY A 155 5.52 15.09 -12.43
C GLY A 155 5.55 15.41 -10.93
N GLY A 156 4.45 15.10 -10.24
CA GLY A 156 4.24 15.46 -8.84
C GLY A 156 4.02 14.26 -7.92
N GLY A 157 4.30 14.43 -6.63
CA GLY A 157 4.13 13.37 -5.64
C GLY A 157 3.61 13.90 -4.33
N SER A 158 3.39 12.99 -3.37
CA SER A 158 2.98 13.37 -2.03
C SER A 158 3.52 12.39 -1.01
N TYR A 159 3.92 12.89 0.16
CA TYR A 159 4.24 12.09 1.33
C TYR A 159 3.22 12.38 2.43
N ILE A 160 2.91 11.36 3.22
CA ILE A 160 2.06 11.53 4.41
C ILE A 160 2.95 11.41 5.62
N GLU A 161 2.92 12.44 6.45
CA GLU A 161 3.72 12.56 7.66
C GLU A 161 2.82 12.87 8.85
N THR A 162 3.41 12.71 10.04
CA THR A 162 2.82 13.20 11.28
C THR A 162 3.52 14.49 11.68
N ALA A 163 2.72 15.52 11.97
CA ALA A 163 3.17 16.74 12.62
C ALA A 163 2.73 16.74 14.09
N ARG A 164 3.51 17.36 14.96
CA ARG A 164 3.20 17.55 16.38
C ARG A 164 3.45 18.99 16.77
N LYS A 165 2.62 19.54 17.65
CA LYS A 165 2.86 20.81 18.31
C LYS A 165 3.83 20.61 19.48
N ILE A 166 5.05 21.14 19.34
CA ILE A 166 6.13 21.05 20.32
C ILE A 166 6.46 22.47 20.78
N SER A 167 6.35 22.74 22.08
CA SER A 167 6.59 24.07 22.66
C SER A 167 5.80 25.19 21.96
N GLY A 168 4.55 24.89 21.55
CA GLY A 168 3.66 25.83 20.87
C GLY A 168 3.87 25.96 19.35
N GLN A 169 4.87 25.29 18.76
CA GLN A 169 5.17 25.33 17.33
C GLN A 169 4.94 23.97 16.67
N TRP A 170 4.38 23.96 15.47
CA TRP A 170 4.19 22.73 14.71
C TRP A 170 5.49 22.31 14.03
N ALA A 171 5.88 21.06 14.22
CA ALA A 171 7.02 20.44 13.56
C ALA A 171 6.63 19.10 12.94
N ILE A 172 7.24 18.76 11.81
CA ILE A 172 7.15 17.43 11.23
C ILE A 172 7.94 16.47 12.13
N ASP A 173 7.25 15.53 12.76
CA ASP A 173 7.77 14.65 13.81
C ASP A 173 7.93 13.19 13.34
N GLY A 174 7.31 12.83 12.23
CA GLY A 174 7.23 11.43 11.80
C GLY A 174 6.28 10.62 12.69
N ASN A 175 5.96 9.40 12.29
CA ASN A 175 4.93 8.60 12.97
C ASN A 175 5.36 7.98 14.31
N GLN A 176 6.60 8.23 14.75
CA GLN A 176 7.19 7.82 16.02
C GLN A 176 7.17 6.32 16.30
N ARG A 177 6.95 5.48 15.28
CA ARG A 177 7.04 4.03 15.38
C ARG A 177 8.49 3.59 15.51
N ASN A 178 8.70 2.44 16.16
CA ASN A 178 10.00 1.78 16.25
C ASN A 178 10.25 0.76 15.14
N TYR A 179 9.19 0.37 14.42
CA TYR A 179 9.24 -0.66 13.39
C TYR A 179 8.80 -0.10 12.05
N ASP A 180 9.35 -0.65 10.97
CA ASP A 180 8.97 -0.32 9.61
C ASP A 180 7.72 -1.10 9.19
N ALA A 181 6.57 -0.53 9.55
CA ALA A 181 5.27 -1.13 9.31
C ALA A 181 4.25 -0.12 8.77
N SER A 182 3.38 -0.60 7.89
CA SER A 182 2.37 0.23 7.23
C SER A 182 1.12 -0.57 6.88
N VAL A 183 -0.01 0.15 6.78
CA VAL A 183 -1.25 -0.36 6.22
C VAL A 183 -1.64 0.52 5.04
N SER A 184 -1.93 -0.09 3.90
CA SER A 184 -2.45 0.61 2.73
C SER A 184 -3.70 -0.08 2.19
N VAL A 185 -4.45 0.65 1.38
CA VAL A 185 -5.67 0.19 0.75
C VAL A 185 -5.45 0.20 -0.76
N ALA A 186 -5.85 -0.88 -1.41
CA ALA A 186 -5.80 -1.03 -2.85
C ALA A 186 -7.14 -1.50 -3.40
N LEU A 187 -7.51 -0.98 -4.56
CA LEU A 187 -8.48 -1.60 -5.43
C LEU A 187 -7.72 -2.29 -6.56
N GLN A 188 -7.99 -3.57 -6.77
CA GLN A 188 -7.34 -4.36 -7.80
C GLN A 188 -8.28 -4.64 -8.95
N ARG A 189 -7.73 -4.63 -10.17
CA ARG A 189 -8.34 -5.18 -11.37
C ARG A 189 -7.49 -6.34 -11.84
N GLN A 190 -8.06 -7.53 -11.91
CA GLN A 190 -7.39 -8.74 -12.35
C GLN A 190 -8.13 -9.27 -13.57
N GLU A 191 -7.45 -9.29 -14.71
CA GLU A 191 -7.97 -9.85 -15.95
C GLU A 191 -7.33 -11.22 -16.20
N ASP A 192 -8.15 -12.26 -16.17
CA ASP A 192 -7.74 -13.63 -16.47
C ASP A 192 -7.80 -13.85 -17.98
N VAL A 193 -6.62 -13.97 -18.60
CA VAL A 193 -6.44 -14.29 -20.02
C VAL A 193 -6.11 -15.75 -20.28
N SER A 194 -6.22 -16.61 -19.27
CA SER A 194 -5.99 -18.05 -19.41
C SER A 194 -6.83 -18.63 -20.54
N THR A 195 -6.25 -19.55 -21.30
CA THR A 195 -6.92 -20.21 -22.42
C THR A 195 -8.03 -21.14 -21.94
N ASN A 196 -7.80 -21.82 -20.81
CA ASN A 196 -8.75 -22.78 -20.23
C ASN A 196 -9.49 -22.17 -19.03
N PRO A 197 -10.80 -22.47 -18.86
CA PRO A 197 -11.60 -21.95 -17.76
C PRO A 197 -11.15 -22.53 -16.41
N TRP A 198 -11.55 -21.85 -15.33
CA TRP A 198 -11.39 -22.37 -13.98
C TRP A 198 -12.43 -23.46 -13.68
N LYS A 199 -12.03 -24.49 -12.93
CA LYS A 199 -12.90 -25.60 -12.49
C LYS A 199 -12.91 -25.67 -10.96
N THR A 200 -14.11 -25.69 -10.37
CA THR A 200 -14.31 -25.96 -8.94
C THR A 200 -15.28 -27.13 -8.80
N GLY A 201 -14.88 -28.21 -8.13
CA GLY A 201 -15.74 -29.39 -7.95
C GLY A 201 -16.24 -30.02 -9.26
N GLY A 202 -15.49 -29.91 -10.36
CA GLY A 202 -15.87 -30.42 -11.68
C GLY A 202 -16.73 -29.48 -12.53
N VAL A 203 -17.21 -28.35 -11.99
CA VAL A 203 -17.98 -27.35 -12.73
C VAL A 203 -17.05 -26.29 -13.31
N SER A 204 -17.19 -25.99 -14.60
CA SER A 204 -16.52 -24.86 -15.24
C SER A 204 -17.20 -23.56 -14.84
N VAL A 205 -16.49 -22.68 -14.14
CA VAL A 205 -17.02 -21.38 -13.67
C VAL A 205 -16.55 -20.21 -14.54
N GLY A 206 -15.95 -20.49 -15.69
CA GLY A 206 -15.45 -19.47 -16.63
C GLY A 206 -14.07 -18.93 -16.23
N LYS A 207 -13.74 -17.71 -16.66
CA LYS A 207 -12.49 -17.04 -16.29
C LYS A 207 -12.66 -16.25 -15.00
N SER A 208 -11.65 -16.26 -14.12
CA SER A 208 -11.72 -15.61 -12.80
C SER A 208 -11.27 -14.14 -12.82
N SER A 209 -11.69 -13.42 -13.86
CA SER A 209 -11.49 -11.97 -13.95
C SER A 209 -12.28 -11.27 -12.84
N ALA A 210 -11.62 -10.42 -12.05
CA ALA A 210 -12.20 -9.84 -10.85
C ALA A 210 -11.75 -8.40 -10.60
N TYR A 211 -12.61 -7.65 -9.91
CA TYR A 211 -12.18 -6.55 -9.06
C TYR A 211 -12.08 -7.03 -7.61
N SER A 212 -11.08 -6.57 -6.87
CA SER A 212 -10.99 -6.84 -5.43
C SER A 212 -10.58 -5.61 -4.63
N SER A 213 -11.26 -5.41 -3.50
CA SER A 213 -10.87 -4.43 -2.49
C SER A 213 -9.95 -5.10 -1.50
N ARG A 214 -8.72 -4.61 -1.38
CA ARG A 214 -7.65 -5.27 -0.65
C ARG A 214 -6.95 -4.31 0.30
N MET A 215 -6.66 -4.81 1.49
CA MET A 215 -5.81 -4.14 2.47
C MET A 215 -4.43 -4.78 2.46
N TYR A 216 -3.38 -3.99 2.50
CA TYR A 216 -1.99 -4.46 2.58
C TYR A 216 -1.41 -4.13 3.94
N PHE A 217 -0.81 -5.13 4.57
CA PHE A 217 -0.16 -5.03 5.88
C PHE A 217 1.30 -5.35 5.71
N ARG A 218 2.15 -4.34 5.59
CA ARG A 218 3.60 -4.53 5.39
C ARG A 218 4.32 -4.36 6.72
N PHE A 219 5.14 -5.33 7.08
CA PHE A 219 6.13 -5.23 8.15
C PHE A 219 7.48 -5.65 7.58
N ASN A 220 8.44 -4.72 7.49
CA ASN A 220 9.76 -4.96 6.95
C ASN A 220 10.67 -5.56 8.03
N GLN A 221 10.92 -6.87 7.95
CA GLN A 221 11.75 -7.61 8.91
C GLN A 221 13.25 -7.26 8.87
N SER A 222 13.70 -6.62 7.79
CA SER A 222 15.06 -6.10 7.63
C SER A 222 15.16 -4.63 8.09
N GLY A 223 14.03 -4.01 8.41
CA GLY A 223 13.95 -2.64 8.90
C GLY A 223 14.36 -2.51 10.37
N PRO A 224 14.33 -1.28 10.92
CA PRO A 224 14.64 -1.00 12.31
C PRO A 224 13.88 -1.91 13.27
N ASN A 225 14.62 -2.50 14.22
CA ASN A 225 14.12 -3.44 15.25
C ASN A 225 13.43 -4.71 14.70
N GLY A 226 13.48 -5.00 13.40
CA GLY A 226 12.79 -6.15 12.78
C GLY A 226 13.53 -7.49 12.87
N SER A 227 14.82 -7.48 13.20
CA SER A 227 15.69 -8.67 13.05
C SER A 227 15.30 -9.85 13.95
N ASP A 228 14.84 -9.60 15.18
CA ASP A 228 14.40 -10.64 16.13
C ASP A 228 12.88 -10.93 16.05
N VAL A 229 12.16 -10.25 15.14
CA VAL A 229 10.72 -10.45 14.97
C VAL A 229 10.49 -11.69 14.11
N TYR A 230 9.75 -12.66 14.67
CA TYR A 230 9.36 -13.87 13.93
C TYR A 230 7.93 -13.79 13.39
N ALA A 231 7.05 -13.05 14.09
CA ALA A 231 5.68 -12.85 13.69
C ALA A 231 5.13 -11.50 14.16
N VAL A 232 4.10 -11.04 13.48
CA VAL A 232 3.26 -9.92 13.91
C VAL A 232 1.79 -10.30 13.78
N ARG A 233 0.96 -9.79 14.69
CA ARG A 233 -0.49 -9.92 14.62
C ARG A 233 -1.13 -8.55 14.48
N VAL A 234 -2.06 -8.41 13.55
CA VAL A 234 -2.74 -7.15 13.25
C VAL A 234 -4.22 -7.27 13.54
N LYS A 235 -4.74 -6.32 14.31
CA LYS A 235 -6.16 -6.21 14.68
C LYS A 235 -6.71 -4.85 14.27
N GLY A 236 -7.98 -4.79 13.90
CA GLY A 236 -8.64 -3.54 13.53
C GLY A 236 -9.91 -3.77 12.71
N PRO A 237 -10.58 -2.68 12.29
CA PRO A 237 -11.82 -2.78 11.52
C PRO A 237 -11.64 -3.54 10.20
N GLY A 238 -12.62 -4.39 9.87
CA GLY A 238 -12.61 -5.24 8.69
C GLY A 238 -11.71 -6.47 8.76
N LEU A 239 -11.07 -6.72 9.90
CA LEU A 239 -10.26 -7.92 10.16
C LEU A 239 -11.00 -8.88 11.10
N PRO A 240 -10.65 -10.18 11.10
CA PRO A 240 -11.08 -11.12 12.13
C PRO A 240 -10.76 -10.61 13.54
N SER A 241 -11.61 -10.90 14.52
CA SER A 241 -11.45 -10.44 15.90
C SER A 241 -10.15 -10.93 16.55
N ALA A 242 -9.72 -12.15 16.22
CA ALA A 242 -8.45 -12.70 16.67
C ALA A 242 -7.23 -12.02 16.02
N GLY A 243 -7.42 -11.35 14.88
CA GLY A 243 -6.38 -10.67 14.09
C GLY A 243 -5.79 -11.53 12.99
N LEU A 244 -5.09 -10.88 12.06
CA LEU A 244 -4.30 -11.53 11.03
C LEU A 244 -2.86 -11.71 11.52
N VAL A 245 -2.27 -12.87 11.30
CA VAL A 245 -0.86 -13.14 11.64
C VAL A 245 -0.02 -13.17 10.38
N PHE A 246 1.12 -12.47 10.42
CA PHE A 246 2.14 -12.48 9.38
C PHE A 246 3.46 -12.99 9.97
N ALA A 247 4.19 -13.81 9.21
CA ALA A 247 5.42 -14.46 9.67
C ALA A 247 6.50 -14.52 8.57
N ARG A 248 7.72 -14.89 8.97
CA ARG A 248 8.84 -15.10 8.04
C ARG A 248 8.51 -16.24 7.09
N SER A 249 8.48 -15.96 5.80
CA SER A 249 8.12 -16.94 4.76
C SER A 249 9.34 -17.56 4.10
N SER A 250 9.25 -18.86 3.81
CA SER A 250 10.21 -19.58 2.97
C SER A 250 10.04 -19.29 1.48
N ALA A 251 8.97 -18.60 1.09
CA ALA A 251 8.71 -18.29 -0.30
C ALA A 251 9.65 -17.19 -0.82
N CYS A 252 10.14 -17.38 -2.04
CA CYS A 252 10.91 -16.36 -2.75
C CYS A 252 10.10 -15.08 -2.98
N GLY A 253 10.77 -13.93 -2.86
CA GLY A 253 10.18 -12.60 -3.01
C GLY A 253 9.59 -12.03 -1.71
N THR A 254 9.85 -12.65 -0.57
CA THR A 254 9.35 -12.23 0.76
C THR A 254 10.43 -11.61 1.65
N GLY A 255 11.63 -11.35 1.12
CA GLY A 255 12.74 -10.76 1.88
C GLY A 255 12.43 -9.40 2.53
N ASP A 256 11.53 -8.62 1.95
CA ASP A 256 11.23 -7.25 2.38
C ASP A 256 9.96 -7.12 3.23
N TYR A 257 9.29 -8.23 3.56
CA TYR A 257 8.08 -8.23 4.37
C TYR A 257 7.75 -9.58 5.02
N LEU A 258 7.04 -9.54 6.15
CA LEU A 258 6.38 -10.73 6.70
C LEU A 258 5.15 -11.09 5.84
N ALA A 259 5.02 -12.38 5.47
CA ALA A 259 3.93 -12.86 4.63
C ALA A 259 2.78 -13.42 5.47
N PHE A 260 1.58 -13.48 4.88
CA PHE A 260 0.37 -13.92 5.55
C PHE A 260 0.48 -15.37 6.02
N TYR A 261 0.29 -15.60 7.31
CA TYR A 261 0.37 -16.90 7.97
C TYR A 261 -1.02 -17.45 8.30
N SER A 262 -1.81 -16.71 9.09
CA SER A 262 -3.16 -17.13 9.51
C SER A 262 -4.13 -15.95 9.70
N ASN A 263 -5.44 -16.26 9.73
CA ASN A 263 -6.54 -15.33 10.00
C ASN A 263 -7.30 -15.63 11.30
N ASP A 264 -6.85 -16.61 12.07
CA ASP A 264 -7.43 -17.07 13.34
C ASP A 264 -6.64 -16.57 14.57
N GLY A 265 -5.61 -15.76 14.35
CA GLY A 265 -4.73 -15.24 15.40
C GLY A 265 -3.66 -16.22 15.89
N GLY A 266 -3.59 -17.43 15.32
CA GLY A 266 -2.60 -18.46 15.65
C GLY A 266 -1.18 -18.08 15.23
N LEU A 267 -0.25 -18.16 16.18
CA LEU A 267 1.16 -17.85 15.92
C LEU A 267 1.92 -19.09 15.44
N PRO A 268 2.95 -18.93 14.58
CA PRO A 268 3.91 -19.99 14.33
C PRO A 268 4.79 -20.24 15.57
N ALA A 269 5.63 -21.28 15.50
CA ALA A 269 6.67 -21.48 16.51
C ALA A 269 7.58 -20.24 16.61
N ALA A 270 8.00 -19.89 17.83
CA ALA A 270 8.87 -18.75 18.10
C ALA A 270 10.30 -19.03 17.64
N THR A 271 10.54 -18.87 16.34
CA THR A 271 11.84 -19.10 15.69
C THR A 271 12.02 -18.16 14.50
N LEU A 272 13.26 -17.77 14.20
CA LEU A 272 13.57 -17.05 12.96
C LEU A 272 13.58 -17.96 11.72
N ALA A 273 13.42 -19.28 11.89
CA ALA A 273 13.27 -20.18 10.76
C ALA A 273 12.04 -19.80 9.93
N THR A 274 12.22 -19.75 8.61
CA THR A 274 11.14 -19.49 7.65
C THR A 274 10.06 -20.56 7.75
N GLN A 275 8.81 -20.13 7.69
CA GLN A 275 7.66 -21.00 7.78
C GLN A 275 7.04 -21.23 6.39
N PRO A 276 6.34 -22.36 6.18
CA PRO A 276 5.38 -22.45 5.10
C PRO A 276 4.25 -21.46 5.40
N THR A 277 4.13 -20.43 4.57
CA THR A 277 3.05 -19.44 4.70
C THR A 277 1.91 -19.80 3.77
N SER A 278 0.68 -19.54 4.20
CA SER A 278 -0.52 -19.85 3.41
C SER A 278 -0.70 -18.94 2.20
N SER A 279 0.04 -17.83 2.15
CA SER A 279 0.21 -16.98 0.96
C SER A 279 1.62 -16.40 0.92
N THR A 280 2.09 -16.05 -0.27
CA THR A 280 3.34 -15.31 -0.48
C THR A 280 3.14 -13.79 -0.40
N GLY A 281 1.90 -13.33 -0.25
CA GLY A 281 1.54 -11.93 -0.11
C GLY A 281 1.34 -11.50 1.33
N ASN A 282 1.14 -10.21 1.51
CA ASN A 282 0.89 -9.55 2.80
C ASN A 282 -0.43 -8.75 2.78
N GLY A 283 -1.39 -9.20 1.96
CA GLY A 283 -2.66 -8.49 1.78
C GLY A 283 -3.89 -9.35 2.06
N TRP A 284 -4.95 -8.70 2.53
CA TRP A 284 -6.23 -9.27 2.93
C TRP A 284 -7.36 -8.70 2.04
N ASN A 285 -8.08 -9.57 1.34
CA ASN A 285 -9.23 -9.16 0.54
C ASN A 285 -10.47 -9.00 1.43
N VAL A 286 -11.09 -7.81 1.37
CA VAL A 286 -12.28 -7.46 2.15
C VAL A 286 -13.55 -7.49 1.30
N ASP A 287 -13.43 -7.34 -0.01
CA ASP A 287 -14.56 -7.41 -0.96
C ASP A 287 -14.07 -7.81 -2.36
N VAL A 288 -14.94 -8.45 -3.14
CA VAL A 288 -14.62 -8.99 -4.47
C VAL A 288 -15.87 -8.94 -5.36
N ALA A 289 -15.69 -8.50 -6.61
CA ALA A 289 -16.76 -8.41 -7.61
C ALA A 289 -16.28 -8.93 -8.98
N PRO A 290 -17.17 -9.52 -9.81
CA PRO A 290 -16.78 -10.02 -11.12
C PRO A 290 -16.38 -8.87 -12.06
N LEU A 291 -15.36 -9.11 -12.88
CA LEU A 291 -14.99 -8.23 -13.98
C LEU A 291 -15.67 -8.72 -15.27
N GLY A 292 -16.63 -7.93 -15.76
CA GLY A 292 -17.41 -8.25 -16.95
C GLY A 292 -18.43 -9.37 -16.73
N SER A 293 -18.95 -9.92 -17.83
CA SER A 293 -20.01 -10.94 -17.84
C SER A 293 -19.52 -12.37 -18.15
N VAL A 294 -18.19 -12.57 -18.21
CA VAL A 294 -17.58 -13.86 -18.60
C VAL A 294 -17.77 -14.92 -17.51
N TYR A 295 -17.96 -14.51 -16.26
CA TYR A 295 -18.27 -15.41 -15.16
C TYR A 295 -19.73 -15.87 -15.22
N THR A 296 -19.96 -17.18 -15.21
CA THR A 296 -21.30 -17.77 -15.35
C THR A 296 -21.77 -18.53 -14.10
N GLY A 297 -20.96 -18.59 -13.05
CA GLY A 297 -21.33 -19.25 -11.79
C GLY A 297 -22.34 -18.43 -10.97
N SER A 298 -23.00 -19.07 -10.00
CA SER A 298 -23.99 -18.44 -9.13
C SER A 298 -23.41 -17.78 -7.87
N SER A 299 -22.14 -18.05 -7.52
CA SER A 299 -21.51 -17.57 -6.29
C SER A 299 -20.08 -17.05 -6.49
N PHE A 300 -19.91 -16.01 -7.31
CA PHE A 300 -18.59 -15.47 -7.68
C PHE A 300 -17.65 -15.28 -6.48
N TYR A 301 -18.13 -14.70 -5.38
CA TYR A 301 -17.30 -14.45 -4.20
C TYR A 301 -16.71 -15.74 -3.62
N ASN A 302 -17.55 -16.77 -3.43
CA ASN A 302 -17.11 -18.04 -2.85
C ASN A 302 -16.23 -18.83 -3.82
N ASP A 303 -16.56 -18.83 -5.11
CA ASP A 303 -15.80 -19.52 -6.15
C ASP A 303 -14.42 -18.87 -6.34
N TRP A 304 -14.35 -17.54 -6.34
CA TRP A 304 -13.09 -16.79 -6.40
C TRP A 304 -12.25 -17.01 -5.15
N ARG A 305 -12.88 -16.98 -3.96
CA ARG A 305 -12.20 -17.25 -2.68
C ARG A 305 -11.69 -18.69 -2.60
N GLY A 306 -12.41 -19.65 -3.16
CA GLY A 306 -12.06 -21.07 -3.17
C GLY A 306 -10.87 -21.43 -4.06
N THR A 307 -10.31 -20.47 -4.80
CA THR A 307 -9.05 -20.67 -5.54
C THR A 307 -7.87 -20.87 -4.57
N TYR A 308 -6.95 -21.77 -4.93
CA TYR A 308 -5.94 -22.38 -4.03
C TYR A 308 -5.06 -21.38 -3.25
N ASP A 309 -4.92 -20.14 -3.73
CA ASP A 309 -4.09 -19.08 -3.16
C ASP A 309 -4.87 -18.03 -2.32
N ARG A 310 -6.20 -18.04 -2.36
CA ARG A 310 -7.04 -16.93 -1.86
C ARG A 310 -7.89 -17.27 -0.65
N PHE A 311 -8.13 -18.56 -0.38
CA PHE A 311 -9.03 -18.98 0.70
C PHE A 311 -8.62 -18.44 2.08
N ASN A 312 -7.31 -18.43 2.35
CA ASN A 312 -6.75 -18.00 3.62
C ASN A 312 -6.53 -16.49 3.71
N SER A 313 -6.40 -15.78 2.58
CA SER A 313 -6.10 -14.34 2.53
C SER A 313 -7.31 -13.47 2.13
N THR A 314 -8.52 -14.02 2.26
CA THR A 314 -9.78 -13.37 1.90
C THR A 314 -10.80 -13.60 3.00
N ALA A 315 -11.56 -12.56 3.35
CA ALA A 315 -12.64 -12.64 4.32
C ALA A 315 -13.64 -13.75 3.95
N GLN A 316 -14.16 -14.47 4.96
CA GLN A 316 -15.10 -15.57 4.75
C GLN A 316 -16.38 -15.11 4.03
N THR A 317 -16.81 -13.89 4.33
CA THR A 317 -17.86 -13.15 3.64
C THR A 317 -17.36 -11.75 3.31
N ALA A 318 -17.97 -11.10 2.33
CA ALA A 318 -17.68 -9.70 2.03
C ALA A 318 -17.86 -8.85 3.31
N VAL A 319 -16.88 -8.00 3.60
CA VAL A 319 -16.88 -7.12 4.77
C VAL A 319 -17.77 -5.92 4.47
N ASP A 320 -18.61 -5.54 5.44
CA ASP A 320 -19.29 -4.25 5.36
C ASP A 320 -18.27 -3.11 5.44
N LEU A 321 -17.96 -2.51 4.30
CA LEU A 321 -16.97 -1.45 4.19
C LEU A 321 -17.37 -0.15 4.91
N SER A 322 -18.62 -0.01 5.37
CA SER A 322 -19.02 1.10 6.24
C SER A 322 -18.38 1.00 7.64
N THR A 323 -17.99 -0.21 8.06
CA THR A 323 -17.29 -0.45 9.33
C THR A 323 -15.82 -0.05 9.30
N ILE A 324 -15.26 0.26 8.11
CA ILE A 324 -13.87 0.67 7.93
C ILE A 324 -13.85 2.17 7.57
N PRO A 325 -13.78 3.08 8.55
CA PRO A 325 -13.78 4.50 8.29
C PRO A 325 -12.48 4.98 7.63
N GLU A 326 -12.51 6.16 7.02
CA GLU A 326 -11.28 6.87 6.65
C GLU A 326 -10.42 7.08 7.91
N PHE A 327 -9.10 6.95 7.79
CA PHE A 327 -8.18 6.99 8.94
C PHE A 327 -8.35 5.89 10.00
N ALA A 328 -9.03 4.78 9.68
CA ALA A 328 -9.13 3.62 10.58
C ALA A 328 -7.75 3.18 11.13
N SER A 329 -7.73 2.85 12.42
CA SER A 329 -6.53 2.43 13.16
C SER A 329 -6.42 0.91 13.20
N TYR A 330 -5.21 0.42 13.03
CA TYR A 330 -4.82 -0.99 13.08
C TYR A 330 -3.73 -1.17 14.12
N ALA A 331 -4.02 -1.99 15.12
CA ALA A 331 -3.11 -2.34 16.20
C ALA A 331 -2.21 -3.50 15.75
N TRP A 332 -0.91 -3.29 15.88
CA TRP A 332 0.13 -4.28 15.65
C TRP A 332 0.60 -4.80 16.99
N GLU A 333 0.65 -6.11 17.12
CA GLU A 333 1.33 -6.84 18.19
C GLU A 333 2.55 -7.50 17.57
N VAL A 334 3.73 -7.24 18.13
CA VAL A 334 5.02 -7.73 17.62
C VAL A 334 5.52 -8.85 18.51
N PHE A 335 5.89 -9.98 17.91
CA PHE A 335 6.39 -11.15 18.63
C PHE A 335 7.84 -11.42 18.24
N THR A 336 8.69 -11.50 19.26
CA THR A 336 10.13 -11.79 19.11
C THR A 336 10.43 -13.19 19.61
N VAL A 337 11.53 -13.79 19.12
CA VAL A 337 11.90 -15.16 19.53
C VAL A 337 12.03 -15.25 21.04
N THR A 338 12.69 -14.27 21.66
CA THR A 338 12.86 -14.17 23.11
C THR A 338 11.52 -13.98 23.86
N GLY A 339 10.57 -13.24 23.28
CA GLY A 339 9.26 -12.97 23.88
C GLY A 339 8.25 -14.11 23.73
N GLY A 340 8.53 -15.10 22.87
CA GLY A 340 7.64 -16.22 22.61
C GLY A 340 6.27 -15.78 22.11
N SER A 341 5.19 -16.30 22.70
CA SER A 341 3.80 -15.99 22.32
C SER A 341 3.25 -14.72 22.99
N THR A 342 4.04 -14.01 23.78
CA THR A 342 3.63 -12.76 24.43
C THR A 342 4.05 -11.58 23.53
N PRO A 343 3.15 -10.62 23.22
CA PRO A 343 3.53 -9.43 22.47
C PRO A 343 4.67 -8.69 23.17
N PHE A 344 5.82 -8.57 22.51
CA PHE A 344 6.98 -7.82 22.99
C PHE A 344 6.75 -6.32 22.90
N ALA A 345 6.07 -5.88 21.85
CA ALA A 345 5.70 -4.48 21.64
C ALA A 345 4.34 -4.39 20.94
N SER A 346 3.65 -3.27 21.16
CA SER A 346 2.42 -2.95 20.44
C SER A 346 2.43 -1.51 19.97
N PHE A 347 1.89 -1.25 18.78
CA PHE A 347 1.74 0.10 18.24
C PHE A 347 0.56 0.18 17.25
N ASN A 348 0.19 1.40 16.87
CA ASN A 348 -0.89 1.63 15.92
C ASN A 348 -0.38 2.19 14.59
N SER A 349 -1.07 1.82 13.53
CA SER A 349 -0.95 2.43 12.20
C SER A 349 -2.31 2.76 11.61
N ARG A 350 -2.37 3.64 10.62
CA ARG A 350 -3.63 4.07 10.01
C ARG A 350 -3.57 3.97 8.51
N ILE A 351 -4.70 3.59 7.92
CA ILE A 351 -4.96 3.84 6.50
C ILE A 351 -5.22 5.34 6.30
N THR A 352 -5.00 5.86 5.10
CA THR A 352 -5.25 7.27 4.79
C THR A 352 -6.49 7.48 3.95
N THR A 353 -7.06 6.37 3.45
CA THR A 353 -8.29 6.31 2.69
C THR A 353 -9.01 5.03 3.06
N ARG A 354 -10.33 5.03 3.00
CA ARG A 354 -11.15 3.83 3.23
C ARG A 354 -11.06 2.86 2.05
N PRO A 355 -11.25 1.55 2.26
CA PRO A 355 -11.56 0.61 1.19
C PRO A 355 -12.80 1.05 0.41
N VAL A 356 -12.76 0.82 -0.89
CA VAL A 356 -13.87 1.06 -1.82
C VAL A 356 -14.47 -0.29 -2.21
N ALA A 357 -15.79 -0.36 -2.43
CA ALA A 357 -16.42 -1.59 -2.90
C ALA A 357 -15.79 -2.08 -4.21
N ALA A 358 -15.61 -3.40 -4.35
CA ALA A 358 -14.95 -3.99 -5.50
C ALA A 358 -15.67 -3.65 -6.82
N ALA A 359 -17.00 -3.56 -6.79
CA ALA A 359 -17.82 -3.20 -7.94
C ALA A 359 -17.51 -1.80 -8.53
N GLU A 360 -17.00 -0.88 -7.71
CA GLU A 360 -16.56 0.46 -8.16
C GLU A 360 -15.33 0.41 -9.04
N GLY A 361 -14.63 -0.72 -9.10
CA GLY A 361 -13.51 -0.93 -10.02
C GLY A 361 -13.89 -0.67 -11.47
N SER A 362 -15.14 -0.91 -11.86
CA SER A 362 -15.65 -0.59 -13.20
C SER A 362 -15.67 0.91 -13.54
N LYS A 363 -15.65 1.79 -12.53
CA LYS A 363 -15.70 3.25 -12.70
C LYS A 363 -14.32 3.90 -12.59
N MET A 364 -13.30 3.14 -12.18
CA MET A 364 -11.94 3.66 -12.04
C MET A 364 -11.24 3.81 -13.39
N GLN A 365 -10.37 4.80 -13.47
CA GLN A 365 -9.54 5.06 -14.65
C GLN A 365 -8.24 4.25 -14.55
N TRP A 366 -8.26 3.06 -15.15
CA TRP A 366 -7.14 2.12 -15.18
C TRP A 366 -6.16 2.43 -16.32
N ALA A 367 -4.88 2.13 -16.12
CA ALA A 367 -3.93 2.05 -17.22
C ALA A 367 -4.36 1.00 -18.26
N ASN A 368 -3.89 1.12 -19.51
CA ASN A 368 -4.14 0.13 -20.54
C ASN A 368 -2.81 -0.38 -21.07
N PHE A 369 -2.51 -1.66 -20.84
CA PHE A 369 -1.30 -2.28 -21.40
C PHE A 369 -1.31 -2.21 -22.92
N SER A 370 -0.16 -1.86 -23.49
CA SER A 370 0.07 -1.96 -24.94
C SER A 370 -0.11 -3.41 -25.42
N SER A 371 -0.47 -3.60 -26.69
CA SER A 371 -0.61 -4.95 -27.26
C SER A 371 0.65 -5.79 -27.06
N ALA A 372 1.83 -5.19 -27.28
CA ALA A 372 3.11 -5.85 -27.04
C ALA A 372 3.30 -6.28 -25.58
N SER A 373 2.89 -5.47 -24.61
CA SER A 373 2.99 -5.87 -23.21
C SER A 373 2.02 -7.00 -22.86
N ARG A 374 0.80 -6.97 -23.39
CA ARG A 374 -0.20 -8.04 -23.16
C ARG A 374 0.28 -9.41 -23.64
N GLU A 375 1.10 -9.46 -24.69
CA GLU A 375 1.68 -10.72 -25.19
C GLU A 375 2.56 -11.45 -24.16
N TYR A 376 3.10 -10.76 -23.14
CA TYR A 376 3.82 -11.44 -22.07
C TYR A 376 2.93 -12.38 -21.25
N ALA A 377 1.60 -12.21 -21.25
CA ALA A 377 0.67 -13.14 -20.63
C ALA A 377 0.05 -14.14 -21.64
N ASN A 378 0.52 -14.17 -22.88
CA ASN A 378 -0.03 -15.04 -23.92
C ASN A 378 0.92 -16.23 -24.20
N PRO A 379 0.52 -17.48 -23.89
CA PRO A 379 1.39 -18.66 -24.08
C PRO A 379 1.64 -19.00 -25.55
N SER A 380 0.87 -18.45 -26.50
CA SER A 380 1.08 -18.67 -27.94
C SER A 380 2.25 -17.86 -28.52
N VAL A 381 2.75 -16.85 -27.80
CA VAL A 381 3.90 -16.02 -28.23
C VAL A 381 5.17 -16.60 -27.62
N SER A 382 5.75 -17.61 -28.28
CA SER A 382 6.86 -18.42 -27.75
C SER A 382 8.04 -17.61 -27.18
N VAL A 383 8.43 -16.51 -27.85
CA VAL A 383 9.53 -15.64 -27.40
C VAL A 383 9.23 -14.98 -26.05
N LYS A 384 7.97 -14.62 -25.78
CA LYS A 384 7.54 -13.96 -24.53
C LYS A 384 7.05 -14.96 -23.47
N ALA A 385 6.68 -16.16 -23.89
CA ALA A 385 6.29 -17.26 -23.03
C ALA A 385 7.48 -18.07 -22.49
N GLY A 386 8.66 -17.96 -23.11
CA GLY A 386 9.91 -18.57 -22.64
C GLY A 386 10.50 -17.92 -21.38
N GLU A 387 11.70 -18.36 -21.00
CA GLU A 387 12.45 -17.72 -19.92
C GLU A 387 12.94 -16.33 -20.34
N LEU A 388 12.84 -15.36 -19.44
CA LEU A 388 13.23 -13.97 -19.71
C LEU A 388 14.17 -13.42 -18.65
N THR A 389 15.07 -12.51 -19.03
CA THR A 389 15.93 -11.74 -18.11
C THR A 389 15.56 -10.25 -18.06
N SER A 390 14.78 -9.79 -19.02
CA SER A 390 14.30 -8.42 -19.15
C SER A 390 12.97 -8.40 -19.90
N VAL A 391 12.13 -7.44 -19.57
CA VAL A 391 10.78 -7.27 -20.13
C VAL A 391 10.55 -5.80 -20.41
N ASN A 392 9.88 -5.46 -21.51
CA ASN A 392 9.43 -4.09 -21.75
C ASN A 392 7.91 -4.01 -21.49
N LEU A 393 7.53 -3.29 -20.43
CA LEU A 393 6.13 -3.04 -20.10
C LEU A 393 5.79 -1.60 -20.48
N ALA A 394 4.74 -1.43 -21.27
CA ALA A 394 4.26 -0.14 -21.74
C ALA A 394 2.72 -0.06 -21.63
N TRP A 395 2.21 1.14 -21.40
CA TRP A 395 0.79 1.41 -21.19
C TRP A 395 0.37 2.78 -21.72
N THR A 396 -0.94 2.98 -21.86
CA THR A 396 -1.54 4.31 -22.00
C THR A 396 -2.38 4.64 -20.76
N LEU A 397 -2.61 5.93 -20.53
CA LEU A 397 -3.46 6.42 -19.44
C LEU A 397 -4.66 7.17 -20.03
N PRO A 398 -5.89 6.82 -19.64
CA PRO A 398 -7.05 7.65 -19.89
C PRO A 398 -6.88 9.06 -19.30
N ALA A 399 -7.59 10.04 -19.85
CA ALA A 399 -7.61 11.39 -19.30
C ALA A 399 -8.09 11.37 -17.84
N GLY A 400 -7.35 12.02 -16.94
CA GLY A 400 -7.66 12.06 -15.51
C GLY A 400 -7.31 10.79 -14.73
N ALA A 401 -6.71 9.77 -15.37
CA ALA A 401 -6.20 8.61 -14.65
C ALA A 401 -5.01 8.99 -13.76
N PRO A 402 -4.90 8.43 -12.53
CA PRO A 402 -3.70 8.63 -11.73
C PRO A 402 -2.47 8.05 -12.43
N MET A 403 -1.30 8.67 -12.26
CA MET A 403 -0.07 8.22 -12.92
C MET A 403 0.37 6.83 -12.41
N VAL A 404 0.95 6.02 -13.30
CA VAL A 404 1.63 4.77 -12.94
C VAL A 404 2.94 5.11 -12.21
N ARG A 405 3.20 4.43 -11.09
CA ARG A 405 4.42 4.58 -10.28
C ARG A 405 5.40 3.43 -10.48
N SER A 406 4.89 2.24 -10.76
CA SER A 406 5.69 1.07 -11.06
C SER A 406 4.90 0.07 -11.89
N ALA A 407 5.62 -0.77 -12.60
CA ALA A 407 5.07 -1.95 -13.24
C ALA A 407 5.95 -3.16 -12.92
N TYR A 408 5.35 -4.33 -12.94
CA TYR A 408 6.06 -5.56 -12.65
C TYR A 408 5.50 -6.72 -13.48
N ILE A 409 6.29 -7.77 -13.59
CA ILE A 409 5.89 -9.05 -14.14
C ILE A 409 6.28 -10.15 -13.15
N VAL A 410 5.39 -11.10 -12.93
CA VAL A 410 5.65 -12.27 -12.08
C VAL A 410 5.40 -13.54 -12.88
N GLY A 411 6.29 -14.52 -12.73
CA GLY A 411 6.18 -15.84 -13.32
C GLY A 411 6.34 -16.92 -12.28
N TYR A 412 5.65 -18.04 -12.49
CA TYR A 412 5.78 -19.25 -11.68
C TYR A 412 5.61 -20.48 -12.59
N ASP A 413 6.45 -21.50 -12.48
CA ASP A 413 6.34 -22.74 -13.28
C ASP A 413 5.87 -23.97 -12.49
N GLY A 414 5.60 -23.82 -11.18
CA GLY A 414 5.34 -24.94 -10.27
C GLY A 414 6.47 -25.20 -9.28
N THR A 415 7.68 -24.69 -9.55
CA THR A 415 8.85 -24.84 -8.68
C THR A 415 9.58 -23.51 -8.51
N ASN A 416 9.82 -22.82 -9.62
CA ASN A 416 10.52 -21.56 -9.68
C ASN A 416 9.53 -20.39 -9.71
N ARG A 417 9.85 -19.33 -8.97
CA ARG A 417 9.13 -18.06 -8.98
C ARG A 417 10.11 -16.92 -9.23
N MET A 418 9.66 -15.90 -9.95
CA MET A 418 10.39 -14.66 -10.11
C MET A 418 9.43 -13.50 -10.30
N THR A 419 9.71 -12.39 -9.62
CA THR A 419 9.12 -11.08 -9.83
C THR A 419 10.19 -10.15 -10.37
N MET A 420 9.88 -9.49 -11.48
CA MET A 420 10.68 -8.37 -11.99
C MET A 420 9.84 -7.12 -11.84
N ASP A 421 10.32 -6.16 -11.07
CA ASP A 421 9.67 -4.87 -10.91
C ASP A 421 10.59 -3.73 -11.33
N ALA A 422 9.97 -2.63 -11.73
CA ALA A 422 10.66 -1.39 -11.97
C ALA A 422 9.74 -0.22 -11.59
N ASN A 423 10.31 0.77 -10.90
CA ASN A 423 9.68 2.06 -10.73
C ASN A 423 9.79 2.85 -12.04
N VAL A 424 8.81 3.73 -12.31
CA VAL A 424 8.96 4.71 -13.38
C VAL A 424 10.11 5.65 -13.03
N ALA A 425 10.98 5.93 -13.99
CA ALA A 425 12.10 6.85 -13.76
C ALA A 425 11.60 8.28 -13.58
N LYS A 426 10.58 8.64 -14.36
CA LYS A 426 9.90 9.92 -14.32
C LYS A 426 8.39 9.70 -14.27
N LEU A 427 7.69 10.49 -13.44
CA LEU A 427 6.24 10.41 -13.35
C LEU A 427 5.60 10.90 -14.66
N GLY A 428 4.69 10.10 -15.19
CA GLY A 428 4.13 10.28 -16.53
C GLY A 428 4.81 9.45 -17.60
N ASP A 429 5.94 8.79 -17.30
CA ASP A 429 6.48 7.76 -18.18
C ASP A 429 5.42 6.68 -18.41
N THR A 430 5.35 6.23 -19.66
CA THR A 430 4.37 5.25 -20.12
C THR A 430 4.97 3.87 -20.36
N SER A 431 6.22 3.66 -19.92
CA SER A 431 6.88 2.36 -19.99
C SER A 431 7.97 2.21 -18.94
N VAL A 432 8.30 0.97 -18.62
CA VAL A 432 9.48 0.57 -17.84
C VAL A 432 10.10 -0.69 -18.41
N THR A 433 11.35 -0.94 -18.06
CA THR A 433 12.06 -2.19 -18.41
C THR A 433 12.44 -2.95 -17.14
N PRO A 434 11.55 -3.78 -16.56
CA PRO A 434 11.91 -4.64 -15.44
C PRO A 434 13.00 -5.63 -15.82
N LEU A 435 13.89 -5.91 -14.87
CA LEU A 435 15.02 -6.82 -15.03
C LEU A 435 14.89 -7.97 -14.03
N ALA A 436 15.38 -9.14 -14.43
CA ALA A 436 15.58 -10.26 -13.52
C ALA A 436 16.68 -9.89 -12.52
N ILE A 437 16.27 -9.67 -11.27
CA ILE A 437 17.17 -9.55 -10.15
C ILE A 437 16.97 -10.75 -9.22
N GLN A 438 18.00 -11.07 -8.46
CA GLN A 438 17.97 -12.21 -7.55
C GLN A 438 16.92 -12.00 -6.45
N GLU A 439 15.88 -12.83 -6.41
CA GLU A 439 14.91 -12.82 -5.30
C GLU A 439 15.54 -13.37 -4.02
N ARG A 440 14.96 -12.96 -2.88
CA ARG A 440 15.32 -13.47 -1.56
C ARG A 440 14.09 -13.90 -0.77
N ASP A 441 14.27 -14.90 0.07
CA ASP A 441 13.28 -15.29 1.08
C ASP A 441 13.36 -14.40 2.33
N ALA A 442 12.53 -14.67 3.33
CA ALA A 442 12.51 -13.89 4.56
C ALA A 442 13.76 -14.02 5.46
N ASN A 443 14.66 -14.96 5.16
CA ASN A 443 15.97 -15.09 5.79
C ASN A 443 17.07 -14.39 5.00
N ASN A 444 16.71 -13.59 3.99
CA ASN A 444 17.63 -12.96 3.06
C ASN A 444 18.46 -14.00 2.26
N SER A 445 18.02 -15.26 2.24
CA SER A 445 18.64 -16.32 1.45
C SER A 445 18.35 -16.07 -0.01
N VAL A 446 19.38 -16.19 -0.82
CA VAL A 446 19.27 -16.08 -2.27
C VAL A 446 18.42 -17.22 -2.81
N CYS A 447 17.38 -16.87 -3.58
CA CYS A 447 16.67 -17.85 -4.37
C CYS A 447 17.54 -18.30 -5.55
N SER A 448 17.56 -19.62 -5.79
CA SER A 448 18.42 -20.24 -6.81
C SER A 448 18.07 -19.81 -8.24
N TYR A 449 16.82 -19.40 -8.48
CA TYR A 449 16.32 -19.03 -9.79
C TYR A 449 16.43 -17.51 -10.04
N ASN A 450 17.01 -17.13 -11.18
CA ASN A 450 17.35 -15.74 -11.52
C ASN A 450 16.81 -15.27 -12.89
N LYS A 451 15.76 -15.93 -13.38
CA LYS A 451 15.04 -15.54 -14.61
C LYS A 451 13.54 -15.51 -14.37
N LEU A 452 12.77 -14.92 -15.28
CA LEU A 452 11.34 -15.19 -15.36
C LEU A 452 11.18 -16.61 -15.91
N PRO A 453 10.41 -17.50 -15.27
CA PRO A 453 10.25 -18.87 -15.76
C PRO A 453 9.56 -18.91 -17.13
N ALA A 454 9.57 -20.04 -17.82
CA ALA A 454 8.67 -20.22 -18.97
C ALA A 454 7.23 -20.55 -18.50
N PHE A 455 6.24 -20.45 -19.38
CA PHE A 455 4.89 -20.93 -19.11
C PHE A 455 4.20 -21.41 -20.39
N THR A 456 3.16 -22.23 -20.24
CA THR A 456 2.36 -22.77 -21.36
C THR A 456 0.87 -22.61 -21.10
N THR A 457 0.04 -23.10 -22.01
CA THR A 457 -1.43 -23.16 -21.84
C THR A 457 -1.85 -24.05 -20.66
N THR A 458 -1.05 -25.05 -20.30
CA THR A 458 -1.41 -26.06 -19.28
C THR A 458 -0.49 -26.06 -18.07
N THR A 459 0.66 -25.40 -18.12
CA THR A 459 1.64 -25.35 -17.02
C THR A 459 2.15 -23.95 -16.72
N GLY A 460 2.46 -23.70 -15.45
CA GLY A 460 2.98 -22.43 -14.98
C GLY A 460 1.98 -21.27 -15.03
N SER A 461 2.47 -20.05 -14.82
CA SER A 461 1.66 -18.83 -14.83
C SER A 461 2.50 -17.59 -15.11
N ARG A 462 1.82 -16.53 -15.51
CA ARG A 462 2.41 -15.23 -15.85
C ARG A 462 1.44 -14.11 -15.58
N ALA A 463 1.86 -13.10 -14.82
CA ALA A 463 1.07 -11.87 -14.68
C ALA A 463 1.95 -10.65 -14.93
N ILE A 464 1.46 -9.73 -15.76
CA ILE A 464 1.97 -8.36 -15.83
C ILE A 464 1.05 -7.45 -15.03
N ALA A 465 1.60 -6.40 -14.43
CA ALA A 465 0.85 -5.52 -13.56
C ALA A 465 1.40 -4.09 -13.51
N THR A 466 0.52 -3.12 -13.26
CA THR A 466 0.85 -1.71 -12.98
C THR A 466 0.30 -1.32 -11.63
N ARG A 467 0.95 -0.33 -11.00
CA ARG A 467 0.49 0.29 -9.76
C ARG A 467 0.35 1.80 -9.98
N GLN A 468 -0.87 2.31 -9.81
CA GLN A 468 -1.18 3.74 -9.77
C GLN A 468 -1.54 4.11 -8.32
N SER A 469 -1.41 5.38 -7.95
CA SER A 469 -1.89 5.88 -6.67
C SER A 469 -2.70 7.14 -6.89
N THR A 470 -3.91 7.19 -6.33
CA THR A 470 -4.67 8.43 -6.27
C THR A 470 -4.05 9.40 -5.28
N ASP A 471 -4.42 10.68 -5.38
CA ASP A 471 -4.00 11.72 -4.43
C ASP A 471 -4.45 11.43 -2.99
N ARG A 472 -5.50 10.60 -2.84
CA ARG A 472 -6.03 10.19 -1.53
C ARG A 472 -5.30 8.99 -0.93
N GLY A 473 -4.37 8.39 -1.66
CA GLY A 473 -3.60 7.23 -1.22
C GLY A 473 -4.28 5.89 -1.50
N LEU A 474 -5.37 5.87 -2.29
CA LEU A 474 -5.92 4.61 -2.82
C LEU A 474 -4.97 4.10 -3.89
N GLN A 475 -4.46 2.89 -3.72
CA GLN A 475 -3.67 2.23 -4.74
C GLN A 475 -4.59 1.57 -5.75
N LEU A 476 -4.40 1.85 -7.03
CA LEU A 476 -5.04 1.09 -8.11
C LEU A 476 -4.00 0.11 -8.65
N GLN A 477 -4.28 -1.18 -8.51
CA GLN A 477 -3.39 -2.22 -9.02
C GLN A 477 -4.10 -3.01 -10.12
N GLN A 478 -3.61 -2.89 -11.35
CA GLN A 478 -4.12 -3.69 -12.45
C GLN A 478 -3.16 -4.82 -12.75
N SER A 479 -3.71 -5.98 -13.09
CA SER A 479 -2.94 -7.12 -13.58
C SER A 479 -3.67 -7.83 -14.71
N LEU A 480 -2.89 -8.32 -15.65
CA LEU A 480 -3.30 -9.24 -16.70
C LEU A 480 -2.56 -10.55 -16.44
N TRP A 481 -3.29 -11.64 -16.23
CA TRP A 481 -2.73 -12.90 -15.75
C TRP A 481 -3.19 -14.09 -16.57
N HIS A 482 -2.26 -15.00 -16.83
CA HIS A 482 -2.48 -16.34 -17.36
C HIS A 482 -2.05 -17.39 -16.34
N ALA A 483 -2.88 -18.40 -16.16
CA ALA A 483 -2.56 -19.63 -15.46
C ALA A 483 -2.68 -20.82 -16.42
N GLY A 484 -1.65 -21.66 -16.45
CA GLY A 484 -1.69 -22.96 -17.09
C GLY A 484 -2.71 -23.84 -16.38
N ARG A 485 -3.70 -24.33 -17.13
CA ARG A 485 -4.81 -25.17 -16.62
C ARG A 485 -5.09 -26.29 -17.61
N SER A 486 -5.48 -27.45 -17.11
CA SER A 486 -5.82 -28.65 -17.92
C SER A 486 -7.32 -28.88 -18.10
#